data_AF-A0AA39PPQ3-F1
#
_entry.id   AF-A0AA39PPQ3-F1
#
_cell.length_a   1.000
_cell.length_b   1.000
_cell.length_c   1.000
_cell.angle_alpha   90.00
_cell.angle_beta   90.00
_cell.angle_gamma   90.00
#
_symmetry.space_group_name_H-M   'P 1'
#
loop_
_entity.id
_entity.type
_entity.pdbx_description
1 polymer ?
#
loop_
_entity_poly.entity_id
_entity_poly.type
_entity_poly.pdbx_seq_one_letter_code
_entity_poly.pdbx_strand_id
1 'polypeptide(L)' 'KKHVCKTCNKRFNRPSSLRIHINTHTGATPFTCPFPGCGREFNVNSNMRRHYRNHT' A
#
# COMPACT_ATOMS: atom_id res chain seq x y z
N LYS A 1 4.67 5.24 19.15
CA LYS A 1 3.91 4.30 18.29
C LYS A 1 2.67 3.77 19.02
N LYS A 2 1.49 4.36 18.76
CA LYS A 2 0.20 4.01 19.40
C LYS A 2 -0.61 2.97 18.61
N HIS A 3 -0.35 2.81 17.31
CA HIS A 3 -1.10 1.90 16.45
C HIS A 3 -0.37 0.57 16.34
N VAL A 4 -1.02 -0.52 16.73
CA VAL A 4 -0.40 -1.85 16.81
C VAL A 4 -1.11 -2.79 15.84
N CYS A 5 -0.32 -3.53 15.06
CA CYS A 5 -0.83 -4.63 14.25
C CYS A 5 -1.14 -5.82 15.15
N LYS A 6 -2.40 -6.28 15.18
CA LYS A 6 -2.79 -7.42 16.02
C LYS A 6 -2.23 -8.76 15.52
N THR A 7 -1.86 -8.85 14.24
CA THR A 7 -1.34 -10.08 13.63
C THR A 7 0.13 -10.33 13.95
N CYS A 8 0.96 -9.28 13.97
CA CYS A 8 2.42 -9.43 14.16
C CYS A 8 3.01 -8.50 15.23
N ASN A 9 2.17 -7.83 16.03
CA ASN A 9 2.53 -6.89 17.09
C ASN A 9 3.44 -5.71 16.68
N LYS A 10 3.64 -5.48 15.37
CA LYS A 10 4.38 -4.30 14.89
C LYS A 10 3.67 -3.00 15.27
N ARG A 11 4.46 -2.03 15.73
CA ARG A 11 3.97 -0.72 16.19
C ARG A 11 4.24 0.35 15.13
N PHE A 12 3.26 1.23 14.94
CA PHE A 12 3.26 2.34 13.97
C PHE A 12 2.94 3.67 14.67
N ASN A 13 3.48 4.76 14.12
CA ASN A 13 3.25 6.11 14.62
C ASN A 13 1.99 6.76 14.05
N ARG A 14 1.50 6.26 12.91
CA ARG A 14 0.32 6.79 12.21
C ARG A 14 -0.67 5.66 11.91
N PRO A 15 -1.99 5.93 11.96
CA PRO A 15 -3.01 4.94 11.64
C PRO A 15 -2.97 4.55 10.16
N SER A 16 -2.65 5.49 9.27
CA SER A 16 -2.48 5.23 7.83
C SER A 16 -1.35 4.23 7.56
N SER A 17 -0.23 4.33 8.29
CA SER A 17 0.87 3.36 8.18
C SER A 17 0.48 1.98 8.67
N LEU A 18 -0.32 1.88 9.75
CA LEU A 18 -0.86 0.60 10.20
C LEU A 18 -1.82 0.01 9.14
N ARG A 19 -2.72 0.81 8.56
CA ARG A 19 -3.63 0.35 7.51
C ARG A 19 -2.90 -0.19 6.29
N ILE A 20 -1.90 0.55 5.80
CA ILE A 20 -1.04 0.11 4.70
C ILE A 20 -0.31 -1.19 5.05
N HIS A 21 0.16 -1.32 6.29
CA HIS A 21 0.78 -2.55 6.74
C HIS A 21 -0.19 -3.73 6.81
N ILE A 22 -1.46 -3.52 7.20
CA ILE A 22 -2.46 -4.60 7.20
C ILE A 22 -2.65 -5.17 5.79
N ASN A 23 -2.57 -4.34 4.74
CA ASN A 23 -2.61 -4.81 3.37
C ASN A 23 -1.50 -5.83 3.04
N THR A 24 -0.36 -5.80 3.74
CA THR A 24 0.72 -6.80 3.54
C THR A 24 0.37 -8.15 4.12
N HIS A 25 -0.56 -8.22 5.07
CA HIS A 25 -1.04 -9.48 5.62
C HIS A 25 -2.16 -10.08 4.79
N THR A 26 -3.03 -9.26 4.23
CA THR A 26 -4.16 -9.71 3.39
C THR A 26 -3.78 -9.89 1.92
N GLY A 27 -2.61 -9.41 1.50
CA GLY A 27 -2.24 -9.33 0.09
C GLY A 27 -3.04 -8.28 -0.69
N ALA A 28 -3.81 -7.41 -0.01
CA ALA A 28 -4.67 -6.44 -0.68
C ALA A 28 -3.85 -5.36 -1.41
N THR A 29 -4.15 -5.18 -2.70
CA THR A 29 -3.55 -4.16 -3.55
C THR A 29 -4.61 -3.24 -4.14
N PRO A 30 -5.22 -2.35 -3.33
CA PRO A 30 -6.36 -1.52 -3.75
C PRO A 30 -6.02 -0.47 -4.83
N PHE A 31 -4.76 -0.35 -5.24
CA PHE A 31 -4.32 0.63 -6.22
C PHE A 31 -3.75 -0.06 -7.44
N THR A 32 -4.54 -0.15 -8.51
CA THR A 32 -4.11 -0.63 -9.81
C THR A 32 -3.57 0.53 -10.65
N CYS A 33 -2.51 0.29 -11.43
CA CYS A 33 -1.97 1.25 -12.37
C CYS A 33 -3.01 1.56 -13.46
N PRO A 34 -3.36 2.84 -13.69
CA PRO A 34 -4.35 3.21 -14.71
C PRO A 34 -3.76 3.21 -16.13
N PHE A 35 -2.47 2.90 -16.31
CA PHE A 35 -1.86 2.87 -17.64
C PHE A 35 -2.37 1.65 -18.45
N PRO A 36 -2.88 1.86 -19.68
CA PRO A 36 -3.39 0.77 -20.51
C PRO A 36 -2.35 -0.33 -20.72
N GLY A 37 -2.73 -1.59 -20.48
CA GLY A 37 -1.84 -2.74 -20.65
C GLY A 37 -0.81 -2.96 -19.53
N CYS A 38 -0.73 -2.09 -18.51
CA CYS A 38 0.24 -2.26 -17.42
C CYS A 38 -0.22 -3.31 -16.38
N GLY A 39 -1.48 -3.25 -15.94
CA GLY A 39 -2.06 -4.21 -14.98
C GLY A 39 -1.41 -4.27 -13.60
N ARG A 40 -0.41 -3.42 -13.31
CA ARG A 40 0.40 -3.52 -12.09
C ARG A 40 -0.35 -2.99 -10.88
N GLU A 41 -0.32 -3.72 -9.78
CA GLU A 41 -1.04 -3.37 -8.55
C GLU A 41 -0.11 -2.97 -7.41
N PHE A 42 -0.64 -2.17 -6.47
CA PHE A 42 0.10 -1.61 -5.36
C PHE A 42 -0.76 -1.57 -4.09
N ASN A 43 -0.12 -1.82 -2.95
CA ASN A 43 -0.74 -1.68 -1.63
C ASN A 43 -0.71 -0.23 -1.09
N VAL A 44 0.07 0.67 -1.72
CA VAL A 44 0.20 2.09 -1.36
C VAL A 44 -0.02 2.99 -2.56
N ASN A 45 -0.89 3.99 -2.41
CA ASN A 45 -1.22 4.96 -3.46
C ASN A 45 0.01 5.74 -3.96
N SER A 46 0.88 6.19 -3.06
CA SER A 46 2.10 6.93 -3.44
C SER A 46 3.05 6.10 -4.31
N ASN A 47 3.10 4.79 -4.09
CA ASN A 47 3.93 3.89 -4.89
C ASN A 47 3.35 3.72 -6.29
N MET A 48 2.03 3.53 -6.41
CA MET A 48 1.34 3.48 -7.70
C MET A 48 1.54 4.79 -8.47
N ARG A 49 1.34 5.94 -7.82
CA ARG A 49 1.53 7.26 -8.46
C ARG A 49 2.96 7.47 -8.95
N ARG A 50 3.96 7.10 -8.15
CA ARG A 50 5.36 7.16 -8.56
C ARG A 50 5.64 6.26 -9.76
N HIS A 51 5.10 5.04 -9.75
CA HIS A 51 5.22 4.14 -10.89
C HIS A 51 4.56 4.70 -12.16
N TYR A 52 3.35 5.25 -12.04
CA TYR A 52 2.62 5.82 -13.17
C TYR A 52 3.40 6.96 -13.86
N ARG A 53 4.14 7.78 -13.09
CA ARG A 53 5.01 8.83 -13.63
C ARG A 53 6.14 8.33 -14.53
N ASN A 54 6.47 7.04 -14.48
CA ASN A 54 7.49 6.47 -15.35
C ASN A 54 6.90 5.98 -16.69
N HIS A 55 5.57 5.98 -16.85
CA HIS A 55 4.90 5.62 -18.11
C HIS A 55 4.61 6.84 -18.99
N THR A 56 4.37 8.00 -18.38
CA THR A 56 4.41 9.30 -19.05
C THR A 56 5.82 9.64 -19.47
#